data_AF-A0A925GXJ7-F1
#
_entry.id   AF-A0A925GXJ7-F1
#
_cell.length_a   1.000
_cell.length_b   1.000
_cell.length_c   1.000
_cell.angle_alpha   90.00
_cell.angle_beta   90.00
_cell.angle_gamma   90.00
#
_symmetry.space_group_name_H-M   'P 1'
#
loop_
_entity.id
_entity.type
_entity.pdbx_description
1 polymer ?
#
loop_
_entity_poly.entity_id
_entity_poly.type
_entity_poly.pdbx_seq_one_letter_code
_entity_poly.pdbx_strand_id
1 'polypeptide(L)'
;MRICERLVLTIVLLWIATSVAIASGSAPVPFNILVANADAIVVAEVLRASIAPSHVSADLNVVRVLKGTMRPGALITIDTLIAARGPENLHTTGKHFGMFFLRLINGQWALVPPISGFLLEFRSTFVTLPRDVASAVTPPPGVRLSELDKVIIELTAVVQSAPIPTRTPIDLADEYRRNPSPAMRAMFTQLRGHQNTPLRVVGLRAAIGDGEDTALSDAVLEISKLSQGFSAAIVEEIQNHFTNAKPHVVSQLGQLSTTKATTRPMRLAATVALARIHTSHSLPYLARLLDDPDQGLRAVAVGGLAKFANNIAAEGHHPKAGDWKYRTEETMRNSAMDARVIRENPTLVLFWKTWWEQNRVELLHPAQP
;
A
#
# COMPACT_ATOMS: atom_id res chain seq x y z
N MET A 1 55.50 -3.27 9.19
CA MET A 1 54.54 -3.95 8.28
C MET A 1 53.18 -4.27 8.94
N ARG A 2 52.67 -3.44 9.87
CA ARG A 2 51.32 -3.59 10.49
C ARG A 2 50.52 -2.28 10.58
N ILE A 3 51.03 -1.20 9.99
CA ILE A 3 50.39 0.13 10.01
C ILE A 3 49.69 0.44 8.66
N CYS A 4 50.11 -0.18 7.54
CA CYS A 4 49.45 0.01 6.24
C CYS A 4 48.11 -0.73 6.09
N GLU A 5 47.87 -1.84 6.80
CA GLU A 5 46.61 -2.60 6.66
C GLU A 5 45.41 -1.92 7.34
N ARG A 6 45.65 -1.12 8.39
CA ARG A 6 44.57 -0.37 9.07
C ARG A 6 44.11 0.85 8.29
N LEU A 7 44.96 1.46 7.45
CA LEU A 7 44.56 2.62 6.63
C LEU A 7 43.70 2.22 5.42
N VAL A 8 43.97 1.06 4.82
CA VAL A 8 43.20 0.55 3.67
C VAL A 8 41.81 0.09 4.11
N LEU A 9 41.66 -0.50 5.30
CA LEU A 9 40.35 -0.92 5.80
C LEU A 9 39.42 0.26 6.17
N THR A 10 39.97 1.38 6.66
CA THR A 10 39.17 2.58 6.95
C THR A 10 38.75 3.33 5.68
N ILE A 11 39.57 3.28 4.61
CA ILE A 11 39.22 3.90 3.32
C ILE A 11 38.17 3.05 2.56
N VAL A 12 38.21 1.72 2.69
CA VAL A 12 37.19 0.83 2.09
C VAL A 12 35.85 0.90 2.85
N LEU A 13 35.86 1.06 4.18
CA LEU A 13 34.63 1.31 4.96
C LEU A 13 34.02 2.70 4.73
N LEU A 14 34.82 3.69 4.34
CA LEU A 14 34.31 5.02 3.97
C LEU A 14 33.77 5.09 2.53
N TRP A 15 34.17 4.16 1.65
CA TRP A 15 33.70 4.11 0.25
C TRP A 15 32.46 3.24 0.04
N ILE A 16 32.15 2.31 0.95
CA ILE A 16 30.89 1.53 0.89
C ILE A 16 29.68 2.40 1.32
N ALA A 17 29.89 3.59 1.89
CA ALA A 17 28.83 4.54 2.23
C ALA A 17 28.33 5.42 1.06
N THR A 18 28.93 5.37 -0.14
CA THR A 18 28.62 6.34 -1.22
C THR A 18 28.43 5.76 -2.61
N SER A 19 28.11 4.47 -2.75
CA SER A 19 27.88 3.89 -4.09
C SER A 19 26.74 2.89 -4.14
N VAL A 20 25.59 3.30 -3.62
CA VAL A 20 24.33 2.84 -4.25
C VAL A 20 24.18 3.69 -5.50
N ALA A 21 24.32 3.08 -6.67
CA ALA A 21 23.81 3.66 -7.90
C ALA A 21 22.29 3.73 -7.76
N ILE A 22 21.80 4.83 -7.20
CA ILE A 22 20.38 5.11 -7.02
C ILE A 22 19.82 5.28 -8.42
N ALA A 23 19.07 4.28 -8.89
CA ALA A 23 18.08 4.50 -9.93
C ALA A 23 17.26 5.72 -9.49
N SER A 24 17.36 6.81 -10.24
CA SER A 24 16.88 8.15 -9.93
C SER A 24 15.35 8.25 -10.00
N GLY A 25 14.65 7.38 -9.28
CA GLY A 25 13.21 7.42 -9.09
C GLY A 25 12.88 8.32 -7.91
N SER A 26 11.95 9.25 -8.11
CA SER A 26 11.30 9.92 -6.99
C SER A 26 10.34 8.94 -6.31
N ALA A 27 10.60 8.62 -5.05
CA ALA A 27 9.72 7.76 -4.26
C ALA A 27 8.92 8.62 -3.26
N PRO A 28 7.58 8.49 -3.22
CA PRO A 28 6.77 9.06 -2.14
C PRO A 28 7.26 8.55 -0.78
N VAL A 29 7.34 9.44 0.20
CA VAL A 29 7.68 9.11 1.59
C VAL A 29 6.37 8.76 2.32
N PRO A 30 6.30 7.60 3.02
CA PRO A 30 5.13 7.25 3.84
C PRO A 30 4.76 8.34 4.86
N PHE A 31 3.47 8.58 5.07
CA PHE A 31 3.03 9.70 5.92
C PHE A 31 3.37 9.50 7.37
N ASN A 32 3.33 8.29 7.89
CA ASN A 32 3.80 8.02 9.25
C ASN A 32 5.26 8.48 9.48
N ILE A 33 6.15 8.33 8.50
CA ILE A 33 7.53 8.81 8.55
C ILE A 33 7.58 10.34 8.46
N LEU A 34 6.81 10.96 7.55
CA LEU A 34 6.73 12.42 7.46
C LEU A 34 6.22 13.05 8.75
N VAL A 35 5.15 12.47 9.32
CA VAL A 35 4.54 12.91 10.58
C VAL A 35 5.52 12.73 11.74
N ALA A 36 6.28 11.62 11.78
CA ALA A 36 7.28 11.41 12.83
C ALA A 36 8.42 12.42 12.76
N ASN A 37 8.89 12.76 11.55
CA ASN A 37 10.04 13.65 11.33
C ASN A 37 9.72 15.15 11.33
N ALA A 38 8.44 15.52 11.26
CA ALA A 38 8.01 16.91 11.30
C ALA A 38 7.81 17.37 12.75
N ASP A 39 8.36 18.52 13.14
CA ASP A 39 8.04 19.19 14.41
C ASP A 39 6.72 19.96 14.31
N ALA A 40 6.35 20.40 13.10
CA ALA A 40 5.06 21.02 12.81
C ALA A 40 4.50 20.54 11.48
N ILE A 41 3.18 20.42 11.39
CA ILE A 41 2.46 20.14 10.14
C ILE A 41 1.37 21.18 10.03
N VAL A 42 1.41 21.96 8.95
CA VAL A 42 0.49 23.08 8.75
C VAL A 42 -0.12 23.03 7.36
N VAL A 43 -1.34 23.52 7.24
CA VAL A 43 -1.87 23.92 5.93
C VAL A 43 -1.72 25.41 5.82
N ALA A 44 -1.10 25.87 4.74
CA ALA A 44 -0.71 27.26 4.58
C ALA A 44 -0.87 27.73 3.14
N GLU A 45 -0.99 29.06 2.99
CA GLU A 45 -0.87 29.76 1.72
C GLU A 45 0.56 30.24 1.54
N VAL A 46 1.13 29.98 0.36
CA VAL A 46 2.47 30.48 0.00
C VAL A 46 2.34 31.92 -0.45
N LEU A 47 3.02 32.83 0.24
CA LEU A 47 3.05 34.24 -0.09
C LEU A 47 4.10 34.53 -1.17
N ARG A 48 5.29 33.97 -0.99
CA ARG A 48 6.40 33.99 -1.96
C ARG A 48 7.23 32.72 -1.80
N ALA A 49 7.77 32.21 -2.90
CA ALA A 49 8.74 31.13 -2.88
C ALA A 49 9.82 31.32 -3.94
N SER A 50 11.02 30.85 -3.62
CA SER A 50 12.17 30.80 -4.51
C SER A 50 12.83 29.43 -4.44
N ILE A 51 13.13 28.86 -5.60
CA ILE A 51 13.96 27.65 -5.73
C ILE A 51 15.29 28.06 -6.37
N ALA A 52 16.39 27.75 -5.69
CA ALA A 52 17.73 27.76 -6.24
C ALA A 52 18.28 26.31 -6.30
N PRO A 53 19.41 26.06 -7.00
CA PRO A 53 19.89 24.70 -7.28
C PRO A 53 20.16 23.79 -6.07
N SER A 54 20.21 24.34 -4.86
CA SER A 54 20.38 23.56 -3.62
C SER A 54 19.51 24.08 -2.48
N HIS A 55 18.55 24.95 -2.78
CA HIS A 55 17.89 25.75 -1.75
C HIS A 55 16.44 26.03 -2.11
N VAL A 56 15.55 25.86 -1.14
CA VAL A 56 14.16 26.28 -1.23
C VAL A 56 13.89 27.24 -0.09
N SER A 57 13.37 28.41 -0.43
CA SER A 57 12.84 29.35 0.55
C SER A 57 11.41 29.71 0.19
N ALA A 58 10.57 29.87 1.21
CA ALA A 58 9.22 30.39 1.05
C ALA A 58 8.74 31.09 2.31
N ASP A 59 7.84 32.04 2.13
CA ASP A 59 7.05 32.57 3.23
C ASP A 59 5.64 32.00 3.16
N LEU A 60 5.18 31.49 4.29
CA LEU A 60 3.89 30.83 4.41
C LEU A 60 3.02 31.61 5.40
N ASN A 61 1.74 31.77 5.05
CA ASN A 61 0.69 32.20 5.95
C ASN A 61 -0.09 30.97 6.44
N VAL A 62 0.09 30.61 7.71
CA VAL A 62 -0.52 29.41 8.30
C VAL A 62 -2.03 29.59 8.39
N VAL A 63 -2.79 28.71 7.75
CA VAL A 63 -4.27 28.73 7.82
C VAL A 63 -4.79 27.79 8.90
N ARG A 64 -4.17 26.61 9.04
CA ARG A 64 -4.52 25.63 10.08
C ARG A 64 -3.30 24.80 10.46
N VAL A 65 -3.32 24.28 11.67
CA VAL A 65 -2.21 23.53 12.28
C VAL A 65 -2.72 22.13 12.59
N LEU A 66 -2.07 21.13 11.99
CA LEU A 66 -2.36 19.72 12.24
C LEU A 66 -1.50 19.22 13.41
N LYS A 67 -0.21 19.55 13.41
CA LYS A 67 0.79 19.21 14.44
C LYS A 67 1.65 20.42 14.82
N GLY A 68 2.08 20.51 16.07
CA GLY A 68 3.02 21.52 16.57
C GLY A 68 2.36 22.66 17.34
N THR A 69 3.15 23.68 17.70
CA THR A 69 2.74 24.82 18.56
C THR A 69 2.39 26.10 17.80
N MET A 70 2.43 26.06 16.46
CA MET A 70 2.06 27.19 15.60
C MET A 70 0.59 27.58 15.79
N ARG A 71 0.23 28.77 15.32
CA ARG A 71 -1.16 29.28 15.36
C ARG A 71 -1.63 29.65 13.95
N PRO A 72 -2.93 29.50 13.64
CA PRO A 72 -3.52 30.13 12.47
C PRO A 72 -3.22 31.63 12.40
N GLY A 73 -2.93 32.14 11.21
CA GLY A 73 -2.47 33.50 10.93
C GLY A 73 -0.98 33.75 11.15
N ALA A 74 -0.22 32.77 11.65
CA ALA A 74 1.22 32.93 11.80
C ALA A 74 1.92 33.03 10.43
N LEU A 75 2.86 33.98 10.33
CA LEU A 75 3.78 34.08 9.21
C LEU A 75 5.05 33.31 9.54
N ILE A 76 5.44 32.38 8.67
CA ILE A 76 6.66 31.59 8.83
C ILE A 76 7.52 31.70 7.57
N THR A 77 8.81 31.89 7.76
CA THR A 77 9.80 31.77 6.69
C THR A 77 10.45 30.40 6.80
N ILE A 78 10.39 29.65 5.70
CA ILE A 78 11.10 28.40 5.54
C ILE A 78 12.37 28.63 4.72
N ASP A 79 13.42 27.92 5.11
CA ASP A 79 14.72 27.93 4.45
C ASP A 79 15.24 26.48 4.52
N THR A 80 15.43 25.84 3.37
CA THR A 80 15.76 24.41 3.29
C THR A 80 16.80 24.14 2.24
N LEU A 81 17.89 23.51 2.67
CA LEU A 81 18.85 22.88 1.75
C LEU A 81 18.23 21.61 1.16
N ILE A 82 18.13 21.54 -0.17
CA ILE A 82 17.66 20.36 -0.89
C ILE A 82 18.81 19.77 -1.69
N ALA A 83 18.92 18.44 -1.69
CA ALA A 83 19.95 17.71 -2.45
C ALA A 83 19.63 17.60 -3.96
N ALA A 84 18.66 18.36 -4.47
CA ALA A 84 18.09 18.21 -5.80
C ALA A 84 18.66 19.23 -6.79
N ARG A 85 18.96 18.81 -8.03
CA ARG A 85 19.31 19.72 -9.14
C ARG A 85 18.02 20.29 -9.73
N GLY A 86 17.45 21.31 -9.09
CA GLY A 86 16.33 22.06 -9.67
C GLY A 86 16.74 22.87 -10.91
N PRO A 87 15.78 23.26 -11.77
CA PRO A 87 16.03 24.31 -12.75
C PRO A 87 16.51 25.58 -12.03
N GLU A 88 17.49 26.28 -12.62
CA GLU A 88 18.05 27.49 -12.01
C GLU A 88 16.97 28.59 -11.90
N ASN A 89 16.88 29.18 -10.70
CA ASN A 89 16.19 30.45 -10.41
C ASN A 89 14.70 30.50 -10.76
N LEU A 90 13.92 29.50 -10.30
CA LEU A 90 12.48 29.59 -10.39
C LEU A 90 11.93 30.43 -9.22
N HIS A 91 11.41 31.61 -9.53
CA HIS A 91 10.63 32.40 -8.60
C HIS A 91 9.15 32.19 -8.87
N THR A 92 8.41 31.78 -7.84
CA THR A 92 6.95 31.64 -7.93
C THR A 92 6.31 32.61 -6.95
N THR A 93 5.60 33.59 -7.49
CA THR A 93 4.68 34.45 -6.73
C THR A 93 3.27 34.00 -7.08
N GLY A 94 2.49 33.52 -6.11
CA GLY A 94 1.12 33.07 -6.41
C GLY A 94 0.52 32.08 -5.43
N LYS A 95 -0.78 31.82 -5.66
CA LYS A 95 -1.78 31.12 -4.83
C LYS A 95 -1.49 29.62 -4.62
N HIS A 96 -0.27 29.24 -4.26
CA HIS A 96 -0.04 27.87 -3.81
C HIS A 96 -0.65 27.71 -2.43
N PHE A 97 -1.47 26.68 -2.27
CA PHE A 97 -2.11 26.31 -1.03
C PHE A 97 -1.87 24.84 -0.80
N GLY A 98 -1.46 24.46 0.41
CA GLY A 98 -1.05 23.09 0.63
C GLY A 98 -0.70 22.76 2.07
N MET A 99 -0.47 21.47 2.30
CA MET A 99 0.02 20.91 3.55
C MET A 99 1.54 20.80 3.54
N PHE A 100 2.18 21.46 4.50
CA PHE A 100 3.62 21.52 4.69
C PHE A 100 4.02 20.73 5.93
N PHE A 101 5.03 19.87 5.78
CA PHE A 101 5.68 19.16 6.86
C PHE A 101 6.98 19.89 7.17
N LEU A 102 7.15 20.33 8.41
CA LEU A 102 8.21 21.24 8.81
C LEU A 102 9.01 20.67 9.98
N ARG A 103 10.33 20.83 9.94
CA ARG A 103 11.25 20.49 11.02
C ARG A 103 12.00 21.74 11.48
N LEU A 104 12.21 21.89 12.78
CA LEU A 104 12.98 22.96 13.36
C LEU A 104 14.45 22.54 13.47
N ILE A 105 15.32 23.23 12.74
CA ILE A 105 16.77 22.95 12.71
C ILE A 105 17.48 24.25 13.09
N ASN A 106 18.19 24.25 14.22
CA ASN A 106 18.92 25.42 14.72
C ASN A 106 18.04 26.69 14.84
N GLY A 107 16.76 26.52 15.21
CA GLY A 107 15.81 27.62 15.34
C GLY A 107 15.19 28.11 14.02
N GLN A 108 15.54 27.49 12.88
CA GLN A 108 14.96 27.80 11.58
C GLN A 108 14.06 26.66 11.10
N TRP A 109 12.96 27.01 10.42
CA TRP A 109 12.04 26.02 9.86
C TRP A 109 12.54 25.53 8.51
N ALA A 110 12.67 24.21 8.39
CA ALA A 110 13.02 23.52 7.16
C ALA A 110 11.88 22.59 6.71
N LEU A 111 11.75 22.36 5.41
CA LEU A 111 10.80 21.43 4.81
C LEU A 111 11.22 19.98 5.02
N VAL A 112 10.23 19.12 5.25
CA VAL A 112 10.32 17.67 5.15
C VAL A 112 9.52 17.25 3.91
N PRO A 113 10.14 17.11 2.73
CA PRO A 113 9.39 16.94 1.49
C PRO A 113 8.69 15.57 1.43
N PRO A 114 7.44 15.49 0.92
CA PRO A 114 6.71 14.23 0.81
C PRO A 114 7.24 13.32 -0.30
N ILE A 115 8.13 13.83 -1.15
CA ILE A 115 8.77 13.10 -2.23
C ILE A 115 10.28 13.22 -2.04
N SER A 116 10.98 12.08 -2.09
CA SER A 116 12.44 12.04 -2.10
C SER A 116 12.97 12.04 -3.55
N GLY A 117 14.15 12.60 -3.81
CA GLY A 117 14.83 12.52 -5.11
C GLY A 117 15.39 13.84 -5.65
N PHE A 118 16.00 13.77 -6.85
CA PHE A 118 16.87 14.82 -7.41
C PHE A 118 16.15 15.92 -8.19
N LEU A 119 14.84 15.82 -8.43
CA LEU A 119 14.05 16.81 -9.19
C LEU A 119 12.77 17.16 -8.42
N LEU A 120 12.88 18.10 -7.48
CA LEU A 120 11.71 18.65 -6.79
C LEU A 120 11.39 20.02 -7.40
N GLU A 121 10.32 20.09 -8.18
CA GLU A 121 9.61 21.35 -8.37
C GLU A 121 9.08 21.80 -6.99
N PHE A 122 8.90 23.10 -6.76
CA PHE A 122 8.42 23.59 -5.47
C PHE A 122 7.08 22.95 -5.07
N ARG A 123 6.17 22.71 -6.03
CA ARG A 123 4.90 22.01 -5.78
C ARG A 123 5.05 20.56 -5.29
N SER A 124 6.23 19.97 -5.43
CA SER A 124 6.55 18.61 -4.98
C SER A 124 7.10 18.59 -3.54
N THR A 125 7.37 19.75 -2.94
CA THR A 125 7.89 19.86 -1.57
C THR A 125 6.79 19.89 -0.50
N PHE A 126 5.53 19.98 -0.92
CA PHE A 126 4.35 19.99 -0.06
C PHE A 126 3.18 19.28 -0.76
N VAL A 127 2.13 18.93 -0.01
CA VAL A 127 0.92 18.34 -0.62
C VAL A 127 -0.02 19.47 -1.03
N THR A 128 -0.27 19.63 -2.32
CA THR A 128 -1.18 20.67 -2.82
C THR A 128 -2.62 20.37 -2.39
N LEU A 129 -3.30 21.38 -1.84
CA LEU A 129 -4.70 21.29 -1.43
C LEU A 129 -5.51 22.40 -2.14
N PRO A 130 -6.81 22.22 -2.43
CA PRO A 130 -7.68 23.30 -2.87
C PRO A 130 -7.96 24.26 -1.70
N ARG A 131 -8.11 25.56 -2.01
CA ARG A 131 -8.21 26.62 -0.99
C ARG A 131 -9.56 26.62 -0.27
N ASP A 132 -10.60 26.18 -0.96
CA ASP A 132 -12.00 26.16 -0.55
C ASP A 132 -12.38 24.92 0.27
N VAL A 133 -11.44 23.99 0.47
CA VAL A 133 -11.66 22.82 1.33
C VAL A 133 -11.56 23.26 2.78
N ALA A 134 -12.72 23.46 3.40
CA ALA A 134 -12.84 23.42 4.85
C ALA A 134 -12.38 22.04 5.34
N SER A 135 -11.65 22.00 6.46
CA SER A 135 -11.22 20.71 7.04
C SER A 135 -12.48 19.87 7.33
N ALA A 136 -12.70 18.82 6.55
CA ALA A 136 -14.04 18.26 6.35
C ALA A 136 -14.49 17.30 7.46
N VAL A 137 -13.63 16.97 8.44
CA VAL A 137 -13.97 15.94 9.42
C VAL A 137 -13.85 16.48 10.84
N THR A 138 -15.00 16.65 11.46
CA THR A 138 -15.08 16.65 12.92
C THR A 138 -14.85 15.21 13.38
N PRO A 139 -13.87 14.93 14.25
CA PRO A 139 -13.68 13.57 14.75
C PRO A 139 -14.98 13.06 15.39
N PRO A 140 -15.24 11.74 15.34
CA PRO A 140 -16.34 11.16 16.10
C PRO A 140 -16.25 11.61 17.57
N PRO A 141 -17.38 11.92 18.22
CA PRO A 141 -17.38 12.35 19.62
C PRO A 141 -16.56 11.40 20.50
N GLY A 142 -15.61 11.95 21.28
CA GLY A 142 -14.76 11.17 22.19
C GLY A 142 -13.53 10.51 21.56
N VAL A 143 -13.32 10.60 20.25
CA VAL A 143 -12.12 10.05 19.59
C VAL A 143 -11.03 11.12 19.51
N ARG A 144 -9.92 10.90 20.23
CA ARG A 144 -8.72 11.72 20.09
C ARG A 144 -7.98 11.30 18.83
N LEU A 145 -7.85 12.23 17.87
CA LEU A 145 -7.09 12.01 16.65
C LEU A 145 -5.58 12.02 16.93
N SER A 146 -4.88 11.02 16.41
CA SER A 146 -3.42 11.11 16.26
C SER A 146 -3.06 12.15 15.21
N GLU A 147 -1.78 12.56 15.17
CA GLU A 147 -1.31 13.50 14.17
C GLU A 147 -1.39 12.93 12.75
N LEU A 148 -1.22 11.62 12.61
CA LEU A 148 -1.41 10.93 11.33
C LEU A 148 -2.89 10.93 10.91
N ASP A 149 -3.81 10.69 11.85
CA ASP A 149 -5.25 10.74 11.54
C ASP A 149 -5.66 12.09 10.98
N LYS A 150 -5.19 13.19 11.60
CA LYS A 150 -5.46 14.55 11.12
C LYS A 150 -4.96 14.77 9.69
N VAL A 151 -3.76 14.27 9.36
CA VAL A 151 -3.20 14.36 8.01
C VAL A 151 -4.05 13.58 7.00
N ILE A 152 -4.40 12.32 7.29
CA ILE A 152 -5.18 11.48 6.37
C ILE A 152 -6.61 12.01 6.16
N ILE A 153 -7.22 12.54 7.22
CA ILE A 153 -8.50 13.24 7.17
C ILE A 153 -8.43 14.45 6.23
N GLU A 154 -7.40 15.27 6.39
CA GLU A 154 -7.21 16.47 5.59
C GLU A 154 -7.01 16.13 4.09
N LEU A 155 -6.26 15.07 3.80
CA LEU A 155 -6.08 14.58 2.43
C LEU A 155 -7.37 14.02 1.84
N THR A 156 -8.17 13.35 2.65
CA THR A 156 -9.47 12.82 2.21
C THR A 156 -10.45 13.93 1.84
N ALA A 157 -10.46 15.03 2.60
CA ALA A 157 -11.25 16.23 2.28
C ALA A 157 -10.87 16.80 0.90
N VAL A 158 -9.58 16.75 0.54
CA VAL A 158 -9.11 17.17 -0.79
C VAL A 158 -9.62 16.27 -1.89
N VAL A 159 -9.56 14.95 -1.70
CA VAL A 159 -10.11 13.98 -2.65
C VAL A 159 -11.63 14.17 -2.81
N GLN A 160 -12.33 14.67 -1.79
CA GLN A 160 -13.76 15.03 -1.86
C GLN A 160 -14.06 16.29 -2.66
N SER A 161 -13.27 17.33 -2.48
CA SER A 161 -13.54 18.64 -3.07
C SER A 161 -13.13 18.78 -4.54
N ALA A 162 -12.16 18.00 -5.00
CA ALA A 162 -11.57 18.17 -6.32
C ALA A 162 -11.85 16.93 -7.19
N PRO A 163 -12.14 17.09 -8.50
CA PRO A 163 -11.97 16.01 -9.45
C PRO A 163 -10.51 15.58 -9.36
N ILE A 164 -10.25 14.42 -8.78
CA ILE A 164 -8.90 13.94 -8.45
C ILE A 164 -7.97 14.22 -9.63
N PRO A 165 -6.98 15.13 -9.50
CA PRO A 165 -5.93 15.18 -10.50
C PRO A 165 -5.32 13.78 -10.52
N THR A 166 -5.23 13.19 -11.70
CA THR A 166 -4.84 11.81 -12.02
C THR A 166 -3.49 11.35 -11.46
N ARG A 167 -2.85 12.15 -10.59
CA ARG A 167 -1.55 11.95 -9.97
C ARG A 167 -1.47 12.57 -8.57
N THR A 168 -2.45 12.41 -7.69
CA THR A 168 -2.10 12.48 -6.27
C THR A 168 -1.15 11.30 -6.01
N PRO A 169 0.12 11.52 -5.63
CA PRO A 169 1.10 10.44 -5.42
C PRO A 169 0.77 9.56 -4.20
N ILE A 170 -0.42 9.72 -3.64
CA ILE A 170 -0.83 9.24 -2.33
C ILE A 170 -1.91 8.19 -2.56
N ASP A 171 -1.60 6.96 -2.21
CA ASP A 171 -2.58 5.91 -2.05
C ASP A 171 -3.10 5.91 -0.61
N LEU A 172 -4.27 6.53 -0.41
CA LEU A 172 -4.89 6.62 0.92
C LEU A 172 -5.23 5.24 1.50
N ALA A 173 -5.63 4.28 0.67
CA ALA A 173 -5.96 2.93 1.15
C ALA A 173 -4.70 2.21 1.63
N ASP A 174 -3.58 2.37 0.92
CA ASP A 174 -2.29 1.81 1.33
C ASP A 174 -1.76 2.43 2.63
N GLU A 175 -1.89 3.75 2.79
CA GLU A 175 -1.49 4.42 4.03
C GLU A 175 -2.33 4.01 5.23
N TYR A 176 -3.65 3.85 5.03
CA TYR A 176 -4.55 3.27 6.02
C TYR A 176 -4.14 1.86 6.42
N ARG A 177 -3.84 0.99 5.45
CA ARG A 177 -3.45 -0.40 5.70
C ARG A 177 -2.17 -0.50 6.54
N ARG A 178 -1.22 0.42 6.31
CA ARG A 178 0.02 0.51 7.10
C ARG A 178 -0.19 1.01 8.52
N ASN A 179 -1.16 1.91 8.74
CA ASN A 179 -1.35 2.59 10.01
C ASN A 179 -2.85 2.73 10.37
N PRO A 180 -3.58 1.61 10.55
CA PRO A 180 -5.02 1.68 10.77
C PRO A 180 -5.33 2.29 12.14
N SER A 181 -6.36 3.13 12.19
CA SER A 181 -6.91 3.69 13.44
C SER A 181 -8.43 3.64 13.44
N PRO A 182 -9.09 3.70 14.62
CA PRO A 182 -10.54 3.78 14.68
C PRO A 182 -11.12 4.99 13.91
N ALA A 183 -10.41 6.13 13.92
CA ALA A 183 -10.82 7.32 13.21
C ALA A 183 -10.73 7.13 11.69
N MET A 184 -9.62 6.58 11.19
CA MET A 184 -9.48 6.29 9.76
C MET A 184 -10.50 5.25 9.32
N ARG A 185 -10.71 4.17 10.08
CA ARG A 185 -11.71 3.16 9.74
C ARG A 185 -13.10 3.78 9.54
N ALA A 186 -13.55 4.59 10.50
CA ALA A 186 -14.83 5.29 10.39
C ALA A 186 -14.91 6.17 9.14
N MET A 187 -13.82 6.87 8.80
CA MET A 187 -13.73 7.68 7.59
C MET A 187 -13.81 6.83 6.30
N PHE A 188 -13.03 5.76 6.18
CA PHE A 188 -13.07 4.88 4.99
C PHE A 188 -14.41 4.16 4.84
N THR A 189 -15.08 3.81 5.94
CA THR A 189 -16.47 3.34 5.91
C THR A 189 -17.41 4.39 5.32
N GLN A 190 -17.28 5.67 5.71
CA GLN A 190 -18.07 6.74 5.09
C GLN A 190 -17.75 6.91 3.59
N LEU A 191 -16.47 6.83 3.21
CA LEU A 191 -16.06 6.93 1.81
C LEU A 191 -16.70 5.82 0.95
N ARG A 192 -16.80 4.59 1.45
CA ARG A 192 -17.45 3.47 0.74
C ARG A 192 -18.93 3.73 0.43
N GLY A 193 -19.61 4.55 1.24
CA GLY A 193 -21.00 4.97 0.99
C GLY A 193 -21.15 6.21 0.09
N HIS A 194 -20.05 6.79 -0.38
CA HIS A 194 -20.09 8.10 -1.04
C HIS A 194 -20.57 8.01 -2.50
N GLN A 195 -21.26 9.05 -2.97
CA GLN A 195 -21.81 9.10 -4.34
C GLN A 195 -20.73 9.28 -5.42
N ASN A 196 -19.69 10.06 -5.09
CA ASN A 196 -18.49 10.20 -5.92
C ASN A 196 -17.75 8.86 -6.05
N THR A 197 -17.75 8.31 -7.27
CA THR A 197 -17.15 7.00 -7.59
C THR A 197 -15.68 6.87 -7.14
N PRO A 198 -14.76 7.80 -7.46
CA PRO A 198 -13.38 7.71 -6.98
C PRO A 198 -13.25 7.54 -5.45
N LEU A 199 -14.01 8.30 -4.66
CA LEU A 199 -14.01 8.18 -3.21
C LEU A 199 -14.57 6.85 -2.73
N ARG A 200 -15.67 6.40 -3.35
CA ARG A 200 -16.25 5.09 -3.08
C ARG A 200 -15.26 3.97 -3.31
N VAL A 201 -14.46 4.05 -4.38
CA VAL A 201 -13.40 3.09 -4.68
C VAL A 201 -12.31 3.12 -3.60
N VAL A 202 -11.90 4.30 -3.12
CA VAL A 202 -10.93 4.42 -2.00
C VAL A 202 -11.46 3.74 -0.74
N GLY A 203 -12.71 4.02 -0.34
CA GLY A 203 -13.36 3.37 0.79
C GLY A 203 -13.48 1.85 0.64
N LEU A 204 -13.86 1.40 -0.55
CA LEU A 204 -13.97 -0.03 -0.87
C LEU A 204 -12.61 -0.73 -0.84
N ARG A 205 -11.54 -0.10 -1.35
CA ARG A 205 -10.18 -0.65 -1.26
C ARG A 205 -9.73 -0.84 0.18
N ALA A 206 -9.98 0.14 1.05
CA ALA A 206 -9.69 0.01 2.47
C ALA A 206 -10.47 -1.17 3.11
N ALA A 207 -11.76 -1.32 2.79
CA ALA A 207 -12.57 -2.43 3.29
C ALA A 207 -12.08 -3.82 2.79
N ILE A 208 -11.59 -3.90 1.55
CA ILE A 208 -10.95 -5.11 0.98
C ILE A 208 -9.65 -5.40 1.74
N GLY A 209 -8.81 -4.38 1.97
CA GLY A 209 -7.55 -4.51 2.71
C GLY A 209 -7.75 -4.95 4.17
N ASP A 210 -8.81 -4.48 4.82
CA ASP A 210 -9.22 -4.92 6.17
C ASP A 210 -9.85 -6.33 6.18
N GLY A 211 -10.15 -6.89 5.00
CA GLY A 211 -10.82 -8.17 4.87
C GLY A 211 -12.25 -8.14 5.41
N GLU A 212 -13.00 -7.06 5.24
CA GLU A 212 -14.40 -7.01 5.68
C GLU A 212 -15.27 -8.04 4.93
N ASP A 213 -16.22 -8.66 5.63
CA ASP A 213 -17.06 -9.76 5.10
C ASP A 213 -17.81 -9.39 3.80
N THR A 214 -18.30 -8.15 3.72
CA THR A 214 -19.10 -7.67 2.58
C THR A 214 -18.26 -6.97 1.50
N ALA A 215 -16.97 -6.74 1.74
CA ALA A 215 -16.14 -5.96 0.80
C ALA A 215 -16.00 -6.66 -0.55
N LEU A 216 -15.91 -8.00 -0.55
CA LEU A 216 -15.80 -8.77 -1.79
C LEU A 216 -17.08 -8.71 -2.64
N SER A 217 -18.25 -8.87 -2.01
CA SER A 217 -19.53 -8.77 -2.73
C SER A 217 -19.74 -7.38 -3.31
N ASP A 218 -19.41 -6.32 -2.55
CA ASP A 218 -19.51 -4.95 -3.01
C ASP A 218 -18.57 -4.70 -4.19
N ALA A 219 -17.34 -5.21 -4.13
CA ALA A 219 -16.38 -5.12 -5.21
C ALA A 219 -16.88 -5.76 -6.51
N VAL A 220 -17.49 -6.95 -6.42
CA VAL A 220 -18.06 -7.65 -7.58
C VAL A 220 -19.22 -6.86 -8.19
N LEU A 221 -20.08 -6.27 -7.36
CA LEU A 221 -21.22 -5.48 -7.82
C LEU A 221 -20.79 -4.16 -8.47
N GLU A 222 -19.71 -3.54 -7.98
CA GLU A 222 -19.26 -2.24 -8.48
C GLU A 222 -18.36 -2.35 -9.70
N ILE A 223 -17.51 -3.38 -9.82
CA ILE A 223 -16.43 -3.41 -10.81
C ILE A 223 -16.90 -3.28 -12.27
N SER A 224 -18.10 -3.77 -12.59
CA SER A 224 -18.70 -3.69 -13.93
C SER A 224 -19.18 -2.28 -14.30
N LYS A 225 -19.35 -1.39 -13.32
CA LYS A 225 -19.79 -0.01 -13.47
C LYS A 225 -18.64 0.99 -13.50
N LEU A 226 -17.43 0.53 -13.17
CA LEU A 226 -16.25 1.37 -13.01
C LEU A 226 -15.48 1.53 -14.34
N SER A 227 -14.80 2.66 -14.49
CA SER A 227 -13.79 2.80 -15.54
C SER A 227 -12.65 1.80 -15.33
N GLN A 228 -11.95 1.43 -16.41
CA GLN A 228 -10.87 0.43 -16.37
C GLN A 228 -9.82 0.70 -15.27
N GLY A 229 -9.44 1.96 -15.04
CA GLY A 229 -8.46 2.33 -14.02
C GLY A 229 -8.93 2.02 -12.59
N PHE A 230 -10.20 2.32 -12.28
CA PHE A 230 -10.77 2.00 -10.96
C PHE A 230 -11.03 0.51 -10.79
N SER A 231 -11.48 -0.18 -11.84
CA SER A 231 -11.64 -1.63 -11.80
C SER A 231 -10.29 -2.33 -11.55
N ALA A 232 -9.21 -1.85 -12.19
CA ALA A 232 -7.86 -2.38 -11.98
C ALA A 232 -7.40 -2.20 -10.53
N ALA A 233 -7.63 -1.03 -9.93
CA ALA A 233 -7.26 -0.77 -8.53
C ALA A 233 -7.98 -1.70 -7.53
N ILE A 234 -9.25 -2.04 -7.78
CA ILE A 234 -10.00 -3.00 -6.96
C ILE A 234 -9.47 -4.43 -7.12
N VAL A 235 -9.19 -4.85 -8.36
CA VAL A 235 -8.59 -6.17 -8.66
C VAL A 235 -7.24 -6.31 -7.98
N GLU A 236 -6.41 -5.28 -8.06
CA GLU A 236 -5.11 -5.23 -7.40
C GLU A 236 -5.25 -5.34 -5.88
N GLU A 237 -6.19 -4.63 -5.27
CA GLU A 237 -6.43 -4.69 -3.82
C GLU A 237 -6.85 -6.11 -3.38
N ILE A 238 -7.75 -6.76 -4.11
CA ILE A 238 -8.15 -8.15 -3.84
C ILE A 238 -6.93 -9.07 -3.97
N GLN A 239 -6.17 -8.92 -5.05
CA GLN A 239 -5.01 -9.75 -5.33
C GLN A 239 -3.95 -9.61 -4.23
N ASN A 240 -3.67 -8.40 -3.77
CA ASN A 240 -2.50 -8.11 -2.93
C ASN A 240 -2.81 -8.11 -1.43
N HIS A 241 -4.05 -7.87 -1.01
CA HIS A 241 -4.34 -7.56 0.39
C HIS A 241 -5.51 -8.32 1.01
N PHE A 242 -6.40 -8.94 0.22
CA PHE A 242 -7.55 -9.63 0.79
C PHE A 242 -7.14 -10.95 1.49
N THR A 243 -7.55 -11.11 2.76
CA THR A 243 -7.13 -12.22 3.65
C THR A 243 -8.25 -12.85 4.48
N ASN A 244 -9.52 -12.47 4.28
CA ASN A 244 -10.63 -12.99 5.10
C ASN A 244 -10.89 -14.49 4.83
N ALA A 245 -10.65 -15.30 5.85
CA ALA A 245 -10.70 -16.77 5.77
C ALA A 245 -12.05 -17.39 6.15
N LYS A 246 -13.11 -16.60 6.35
CA LYS A 246 -14.44 -17.13 6.69
C LYS A 246 -14.96 -18.03 5.57
N PRO A 247 -15.59 -19.19 5.89
CA PRO A 247 -15.99 -20.18 4.87
C PRO A 247 -16.85 -19.62 3.73
N HIS A 248 -17.81 -18.75 4.02
CA HIS A 248 -18.67 -18.15 2.99
C HIS A 248 -17.90 -17.19 2.07
N VAL A 249 -16.93 -16.44 2.59
CA VAL A 249 -16.06 -15.55 1.82
C VAL A 249 -15.11 -16.36 0.93
N VAL A 250 -14.51 -17.42 1.48
CA VAL A 250 -13.67 -18.36 0.71
C VAL A 250 -14.47 -18.99 -0.43
N SER A 251 -15.73 -19.36 -0.19
CA SER A 251 -16.62 -19.86 -1.24
C SER A 251 -16.88 -18.83 -2.33
N GLN A 252 -17.11 -17.55 -1.98
CA GLN A 252 -17.26 -16.47 -2.96
C GLN A 252 -15.99 -16.29 -3.81
N LEU A 253 -14.80 -16.25 -3.22
CA LEU A 253 -13.54 -16.24 -3.96
C LEU A 253 -13.38 -17.47 -4.87
N GLY A 254 -13.79 -18.63 -4.37
CA GLY A 254 -13.81 -19.89 -5.12
C GLY A 254 -14.70 -19.85 -6.35
N GLN A 255 -15.88 -19.25 -6.23
CA GLN A 255 -16.78 -19.02 -7.38
C GLN A 255 -16.16 -18.03 -8.37
N LEU A 256 -15.59 -16.93 -7.89
CA LEU A 256 -14.96 -15.92 -8.75
C LEU A 256 -13.77 -16.49 -9.54
N SER A 257 -12.94 -17.31 -8.91
CA SER A 257 -11.76 -17.92 -9.54
C SER A 257 -12.12 -18.98 -10.60
N THR A 258 -13.18 -19.76 -10.38
CA THR A 258 -13.52 -20.91 -11.23
C THR A 258 -14.57 -20.60 -12.30
N THR A 259 -15.33 -19.51 -12.18
CA THR A 259 -16.34 -19.11 -13.16
C THR A 259 -15.71 -18.54 -14.43
N LYS A 260 -16.00 -19.15 -15.59
CA LYS A 260 -15.43 -18.73 -16.88
C LYS A 260 -15.93 -17.36 -17.38
N ALA A 261 -17.12 -16.94 -16.95
CA ALA A 261 -17.66 -15.61 -17.26
C ALA A 261 -16.95 -14.48 -16.50
N THR A 262 -16.25 -14.78 -15.41
CA THR A 262 -15.44 -13.81 -14.68
C THR A 262 -14.21 -13.43 -15.51
N THR A 263 -13.90 -12.14 -15.57
CA THR A 263 -12.74 -11.64 -16.33
C THR A 263 -11.45 -12.27 -15.80
N ARG A 264 -10.50 -12.52 -16.71
CA ARG A 264 -9.21 -13.12 -16.35
C ARG A 264 -8.51 -12.41 -15.17
N PRO A 265 -8.40 -11.07 -15.12
CA PRO A 265 -7.76 -10.38 -13.99
C PRO A 265 -8.46 -10.66 -12.65
N MET A 266 -9.79 -10.65 -12.62
CA MET A 266 -10.55 -10.94 -11.40
C MET A 266 -10.40 -12.41 -10.98
N ARG A 267 -10.43 -13.35 -11.94
CA ARG A 267 -10.16 -14.77 -11.65
C ARG A 267 -8.79 -14.96 -11.00
N LEU A 268 -7.77 -14.30 -11.54
CA LEU A 268 -6.42 -14.35 -11.00
C LEU A 268 -6.34 -13.73 -9.59
N ALA A 269 -6.90 -12.54 -9.40
CA ALA A 269 -6.94 -11.89 -8.09
C ALA A 269 -7.62 -12.76 -7.02
N ALA A 270 -8.78 -13.33 -7.33
CA ALA A 270 -9.48 -14.24 -6.43
C ALA A 270 -8.65 -15.51 -6.13
N THR A 271 -7.96 -16.05 -7.13
CA THR A 271 -7.09 -17.23 -6.96
C THR A 271 -5.89 -16.92 -6.09
N VAL A 272 -5.27 -15.75 -6.26
CA VAL A 272 -4.16 -15.29 -5.41
C VAL A 272 -4.62 -15.08 -3.97
N ALA A 273 -5.80 -14.48 -3.77
CA ALA A 273 -6.38 -14.34 -2.43
C ALA A 273 -6.64 -15.71 -1.77
N LEU A 274 -7.21 -16.68 -2.51
CA LEU A 274 -7.36 -18.06 -2.03
C LEU A 274 -6.02 -18.70 -1.66
N ALA A 275 -4.98 -18.53 -2.47
CA ALA A 275 -3.64 -19.04 -2.18
C ALA A 275 -2.95 -18.30 -1.02
N ARG A 276 -3.31 -17.04 -0.75
CA ARG A 276 -2.85 -16.31 0.45
C ARG A 276 -3.56 -16.80 1.70
N ILE A 277 -4.87 -17.06 1.63
CA ILE A 277 -5.68 -17.60 2.73
C ILE A 277 -5.30 -19.05 3.02
N HIS A 278 -5.14 -19.86 1.97
CA HIS A 278 -4.71 -21.27 1.94
C HIS A 278 -5.27 -22.16 3.06
N THR A 279 -6.52 -21.97 3.48
CA THR A 279 -7.19 -22.84 4.47
C THR A 279 -7.70 -24.12 3.80
N SER A 280 -8.10 -25.12 4.60
CA SER A 280 -8.76 -26.35 4.09
C SER A 280 -9.95 -26.05 3.18
N HIS A 281 -10.73 -25.00 3.49
CA HIS A 281 -11.87 -24.55 2.69
C HIS A 281 -11.47 -23.99 1.31
N SER A 282 -10.23 -23.52 1.14
CA SER A 282 -9.73 -23.00 -0.15
C SER A 282 -9.27 -24.11 -1.09
N LEU A 283 -8.86 -25.26 -0.56
CA LEU A 283 -8.21 -26.33 -1.31
C LEU A 283 -9.07 -26.92 -2.43
N PRO A 284 -10.40 -27.13 -2.29
CA PRO A 284 -11.22 -27.67 -3.38
C PRO A 284 -11.23 -26.76 -4.61
N TYR A 285 -11.20 -25.44 -4.40
CA TYR A 285 -11.15 -24.46 -5.48
C TYR A 285 -9.76 -24.40 -6.12
N LEU A 286 -8.70 -24.39 -5.31
CA LEU A 286 -7.31 -24.44 -5.81
C LEU A 286 -7.04 -25.73 -6.59
N ALA A 287 -7.47 -26.89 -6.08
CA ALA A 287 -7.31 -28.18 -6.75
C ALA A 287 -8.00 -28.21 -8.12
N ARG A 288 -9.23 -27.67 -8.23
CA ARG A 288 -9.93 -27.55 -9.52
C ARG A 288 -9.15 -26.70 -10.53
N LEU A 289 -8.42 -25.69 -10.08
CA LEU A 289 -7.64 -24.81 -10.94
C LEU A 289 -6.36 -25.45 -11.46
N LEU A 290 -5.93 -26.62 -10.95
CA LEU A 290 -4.83 -27.40 -11.52
C LEU A 290 -5.13 -27.91 -12.94
N ASP A 291 -6.41 -27.97 -13.31
CA ASP A 291 -6.90 -28.32 -14.65
C ASP A 291 -7.25 -27.10 -15.52
N ASP A 292 -7.10 -25.88 -15.01
CA ASP A 292 -7.47 -24.70 -15.79
C ASP A 292 -6.52 -24.50 -16.98
N PRO A 293 -7.00 -24.14 -18.20
CA PRO A 293 -6.12 -23.85 -19.33
C PRO A 293 -5.19 -22.65 -19.08
N ASP A 294 -5.57 -21.70 -18.21
CA ASP A 294 -4.72 -20.57 -17.85
C ASP A 294 -3.54 -21.01 -16.97
N GLN A 295 -2.33 -20.85 -17.51
CA GLN A 295 -1.10 -21.26 -16.83
C GLN A 295 -0.85 -20.48 -15.53
N GLY A 296 -1.25 -19.21 -15.48
CA GLY A 296 -1.12 -18.38 -14.29
C GLY A 296 -2.00 -18.87 -13.15
N LEU A 297 -3.23 -19.30 -13.46
CA LEU A 297 -4.13 -19.87 -12.46
C LEU A 297 -3.62 -21.21 -11.94
N ARG A 298 -3.10 -22.09 -12.81
CA ARG A 298 -2.44 -23.34 -12.39
C ARG A 298 -1.25 -23.06 -11.48
N ALA A 299 -0.45 -22.06 -11.80
CA ALA A 299 0.73 -21.71 -11.02
C ALA A 299 0.37 -21.26 -9.59
N VAL A 300 -0.62 -20.37 -9.48
CA VAL A 300 -1.09 -19.89 -8.17
C VAL A 300 -1.78 -21.02 -7.39
N ALA A 301 -2.51 -21.92 -8.06
CA ALA A 301 -3.11 -23.09 -7.44
C ALA A 301 -2.07 -24.02 -6.80
N VAL A 302 -1.00 -24.37 -7.54
CA VAL A 302 0.14 -25.13 -7.01
C VAL A 302 0.74 -24.42 -5.80
N GLY A 303 1.00 -23.11 -5.90
CA GLY A 303 1.54 -22.33 -4.78
C GLY A 303 0.65 -22.32 -3.55
N GLY A 304 -0.68 -22.22 -3.72
CA GLY A 304 -1.65 -22.25 -2.63
C GLY A 304 -1.72 -23.61 -1.93
N LEU A 305 -1.76 -24.71 -2.69
CA LEU A 305 -1.71 -26.07 -2.14
C LEU A 305 -0.40 -26.32 -1.39
N ALA A 306 0.73 -25.85 -1.95
CA ALA A 306 2.04 -25.93 -1.32
C ALA A 306 2.12 -25.15 0.01
N LYS A 307 1.52 -23.95 0.08
CA LYS A 307 1.47 -23.17 1.32
C LYS A 307 0.74 -23.91 2.44
N PHE A 308 -0.42 -24.48 2.14
CA PHE A 308 -1.17 -25.27 3.11
C PHE A 308 -0.43 -26.54 3.54
N ALA A 309 0.02 -27.34 2.57
CA ALA A 309 0.67 -28.62 2.85
C ALA A 309 1.97 -28.44 3.66
N ASN A 310 2.68 -27.33 3.47
CA ASN A 310 3.92 -27.06 4.19
C ASN A 310 3.75 -26.12 5.40
N ASN A 311 2.51 -25.83 5.81
CA ASN A 311 2.20 -24.97 6.97
C ASN A 311 2.91 -23.60 6.93
N ILE A 312 2.91 -22.96 5.76
CA ILE A 312 3.46 -21.61 5.61
C ILE A 312 2.47 -20.62 6.22
N ALA A 313 2.93 -19.64 7.01
CA ALA A 313 2.04 -18.60 7.52
C ALA A 313 1.47 -17.72 6.40
N ALA A 314 0.30 -17.11 6.59
CA ALA A 314 -0.33 -16.20 5.62
C ALA A 314 0.63 -15.10 5.11
N GLU A 315 1.39 -14.50 6.01
CA GLU A 315 2.39 -13.46 5.72
C GLU A 315 3.83 -14.00 5.66
N GLY A 316 4.01 -15.33 5.65
CA GLY A 316 5.31 -15.98 5.70
C GLY A 316 5.80 -16.50 4.35
N HIS A 317 7.11 -16.73 4.27
CA HIS A 317 7.76 -17.44 3.15
C HIS A 317 8.35 -18.79 3.57
N HIS A 318 8.26 -19.12 4.86
CA HIS A 318 8.82 -20.34 5.43
C HIS A 318 7.73 -21.12 6.19
N PRO A 319 7.85 -22.45 6.24
CA PRO A 319 7.04 -23.28 7.13
C PRO A 319 7.11 -22.78 8.58
N LYS A 320 5.97 -22.80 9.29
CA LYS A 320 5.94 -22.59 10.75
C LYS A 320 6.70 -23.72 11.46
N ALA A 321 7.30 -23.41 12.61
CA ALA A 321 7.92 -24.42 13.46
C ALA A 321 6.88 -25.43 13.99
N GLY A 322 7.36 -26.62 14.36
CA GLY A 322 6.53 -27.72 14.87
C GLY A 322 5.99 -28.63 13.78
N ASP A 323 5.49 -29.79 14.17
CA ASP A 323 5.02 -30.81 13.24
C ASP A 323 3.74 -30.40 12.52
N TRP A 324 3.65 -30.80 11.26
CA TRP A 324 2.45 -30.62 10.45
C TRP A 324 2.26 -31.85 9.58
N LYS A 325 1.11 -32.52 9.74
CA LYS A 325 0.83 -33.83 9.15
C LYS A 325 1.10 -33.89 7.64
N TYR A 326 0.80 -32.81 6.93
CA TYR A 326 0.93 -32.75 5.48
C TYR A 326 2.31 -32.30 4.99
N ARG A 327 3.20 -31.85 5.90
CA ARG A 327 4.54 -31.37 5.52
C ARG A 327 5.51 -32.55 5.47
N THR A 328 5.94 -32.90 4.27
CA THR A 328 6.92 -33.95 4.00
C THR A 328 8.05 -33.43 3.13
N GLU A 329 9.14 -34.20 3.01
CA GLU A 329 10.21 -33.90 2.04
C GLU A 329 9.68 -33.80 0.60
N GLU A 330 8.64 -34.56 0.28
CA GLU A 330 8.03 -34.57 -1.05
C GLU A 330 7.20 -33.30 -1.32
N THR A 331 6.39 -32.85 -0.35
CA THR A 331 5.62 -31.60 -0.49
C THR A 331 6.53 -30.38 -0.49
N MET A 332 7.66 -30.42 0.24
CA MET A 332 8.68 -29.37 0.22
C MET A 332 9.41 -29.33 -1.14
N ARG A 333 9.84 -30.48 -1.65
CA ARG A 333 10.55 -30.58 -2.94
C ARG A 333 9.71 -30.13 -4.14
N ASN A 334 8.41 -30.40 -4.10
CA ASN A 334 7.48 -30.02 -5.17
C ASN A 334 6.79 -28.67 -4.93
N SER A 335 7.29 -27.86 -4.00
CA SER A 335 6.78 -26.50 -3.78
C SER A 335 7.34 -25.52 -4.81
N ALA A 336 6.45 -24.86 -5.54
CA ALA A 336 6.83 -23.77 -6.44
C ALA A 336 5.77 -22.66 -6.38
N MET A 337 6.22 -21.40 -6.44
CA MET A 337 5.33 -20.23 -6.53
C MET A 337 5.56 -19.42 -7.81
N ASP A 338 6.55 -19.80 -8.61
CA ASP A 338 6.91 -19.12 -9.86
C ASP A 338 6.21 -19.78 -11.06
N ALA A 339 5.47 -18.99 -11.82
CA ALA A 339 4.70 -19.49 -12.96
C ALA A 339 5.58 -20.03 -14.11
N ARG A 340 6.81 -19.53 -14.27
CA ARG A 340 7.76 -20.06 -15.24
C ARG A 340 8.25 -21.43 -14.82
N VAL A 341 8.64 -21.62 -13.55
CA VAL A 341 9.06 -22.92 -13.01
C VAL A 341 7.97 -23.98 -13.20
N ILE A 342 6.71 -23.62 -12.94
CA ILE A 342 5.58 -24.56 -13.06
C ILE A 342 5.28 -24.90 -14.53
N ARG A 343 5.42 -23.92 -15.43
CA ARG A 343 5.29 -24.15 -16.87
C ARG A 343 6.36 -25.10 -17.41
N GLU A 344 7.58 -24.97 -16.93
CA GLU A 344 8.73 -25.77 -17.36
C GLU A 344 8.73 -27.18 -16.73
N ASN A 345 7.98 -27.39 -15.65
CA ASN A 345 7.92 -28.64 -14.90
C ASN A 345 6.47 -29.13 -14.72
N PRO A 346 5.83 -29.72 -15.76
CA PRO A 346 4.44 -30.20 -15.68
C PRO A 346 4.23 -31.29 -14.62
N THR A 347 5.30 -31.96 -14.19
CA THR A 347 5.29 -32.93 -13.08
C THR A 347 4.86 -32.31 -11.76
N LEU A 348 5.10 -31.02 -11.53
CA LEU A 348 4.64 -30.31 -10.33
C LEU A 348 3.12 -30.29 -10.24
N VAL A 349 2.43 -29.98 -11.36
CA VAL A 349 0.96 -29.98 -11.41
C VAL A 349 0.43 -31.40 -11.16
N LEU A 350 1.06 -32.42 -11.75
CA LEU A 350 0.67 -33.82 -11.55
C LEU A 350 0.85 -34.27 -10.09
N PHE A 351 1.96 -33.87 -9.45
CA PHE A 351 2.20 -34.12 -8.03
C PHE A 351 1.07 -33.55 -7.18
N TRP A 352 0.75 -32.26 -7.35
CA TRP A 352 -0.29 -31.60 -6.53
C TRP A 352 -1.69 -32.14 -6.77
N LYS A 353 -2.00 -32.61 -8.00
CA LYS A 353 -3.23 -33.36 -8.28
C LYS A 353 -3.30 -34.65 -7.50
N THR A 354 -2.22 -35.44 -7.53
CA THR A 354 -2.13 -36.72 -6.84
C THR A 354 -2.23 -36.54 -5.32
N TRP A 355 -1.51 -35.56 -4.79
CA TRP A 355 -1.56 -35.19 -3.38
C TRP A 355 -2.98 -34.79 -2.96
N TRP A 356 -3.69 -33.97 -3.75
CA TRP A 356 -5.06 -33.60 -3.46
C TRP A 356 -5.98 -34.82 -3.40
N GLU A 357 -5.92 -35.71 -4.39
CA GLU A 357 -6.77 -36.91 -4.44
C GLU A 357 -6.54 -37.84 -3.23
N GLN A 358 -5.31 -37.96 -2.76
CA GLN A 358 -4.96 -38.76 -1.56
C GLN A 358 -5.50 -38.16 -0.26
N ASN A 359 -5.58 -36.83 -0.16
CA ASN A 359 -5.88 -36.14 1.10
C ASN A 359 -7.29 -35.54 1.16
N ARG A 360 -8.00 -35.39 0.03
CA ARG A 360 -9.26 -34.63 -0.05
C ARG A 360 -10.37 -35.13 0.87
N VAL A 361 -10.47 -36.46 1.09
CA VAL A 361 -11.54 -37.03 1.93
C VAL A 361 -11.39 -36.54 3.37
N GLU A 362 -10.17 -36.63 3.91
CA GLU A 362 -9.86 -36.16 5.26
C GLU A 362 -9.96 -34.63 5.36
N LEU A 363 -9.49 -33.90 4.33
CA LEU A 363 -9.50 -32.44 4.32
C LEU A 363 -10.90 -31.83 4.21
N LEU A 364 -11.83 -32.52 3.56
CA LEU A 364 -13.24 -32.12 3.42
C LEU A 364 -14.11 -32.57 4.60
N HIS A 365 -13.72 -33.67 5.25
CA HIS A 365 -14.43 -34.26 6.37
C HIS A 365 -13.43 -34.58 7.49
N PRO A 366 -12.87 -33.56 8.16
CA PRO A 366 -12.00 -33.81 9.30
C PRO A 366 -12.81 -34.62 10.32
N ALA A 367 -12.26 -35.75 10.75
CA ALA A 367 -12.89 -36.55 11.80
C ALA A 367 -13.24 -35.61 12.97
N GLN A 368 -14.51 -35.58 13.37
CA GLN A 368 -14.89 -34.81 14.53
C GLN A 368 -14.11 -35.36 15.73
N PRO A 369 -13.48 -34.49 16.53
CA PRO A 369 -12.66 -34.91 17.66
C PRO A 369 -13.45 -35.73 18.69
#